data_AF-A0A7X6TG16-F1
#
_entry.id   AF-A0A7X6TG16-F1
#
_cell.length_a   1.000
_cell.length_b   1.000
_cell.length_c   1.000
_cell.angle_alpha   90.00
_cell.angle_beta   90.00
_cell.angle_gamma   90.00
#
_symmetry.space_group_name_H-M   'P 1'
#
loop_
_entity.id
_entity.type
_entity.pdbx_description
1 polymer ?
#
loop_
_entity_poly.entity_id
_entity_poly.type
_entity_poly.pdbx_seq_one_letter_code
_entity_poly.pdbx_strand_id
1 'polypeptide(L)' 'DQTIGQAEIRKNSGVSVVGVLRDDQLEPNPGPDFRFRARDLVAVIGSGQARDAFRERFFADGPALDLAA' A
#
# COMPACT_ATOMS: atom_id res chain seq x y z
N ASP A 1 3.73 2.97 12.72
CA ASP A 1 2.58 2.31 13.36
C ASP A 1 1.33 3.12 13.02
N GLN A 2 0.56 2.69 12.03
CA GLN A 2 -0.65 3.40 11.55
C GLN A 2 -1.59 2.41 10.84
N THR A 3 -2.90 2.69 10.85
CA THR A 3 -3.91 1.93 10.08
C THR A 3 -4.09 2.45 8.64
N ILE A 4 -4.70 1.67 7.76
CA ILE A 4 -5.04 2.10 6.39
C ILE A 4 -5.85 3.41 6.41
N GLY A 5 -6.86 3.50 7.29
CA GLY A 5 -7.69 4.68 7.44
C GLY A 5 -6.90 5.90 7.88
N GLN A 6 -6.02 5.74 8.88
CA GLN A 6 -5.16 6.83 9.38
C GLN A 6 -4.15 7.31 8.33
N ALA A 7 -3.67 6.41 7.47
CA ALA A 7 -2.73 6.74 6.41
C ALA A 7 -3.35 7.61 5.31
N GLU A 8 -4.68 7.58 5.17
CA GLU A 8 -5.46 8.26 4.14
C GLU A 8 -4.90 8.00 2.72
N ILE A 9 -4.40 6.78 2.44
CA ILE A 9 -3.64 6.43 1.22
C ILE A 9 -4.38 6.88 -0.05
N ARG A 10 -5.62 6.43 -0.24
CA ARG A 10 -6.40 6.75 -1.44
C ARG A 10 -6.66 8.24 -1.61
N LYS A 11 -6.93 8.94 -0.52
CA LYS A 11 -7.18 10.38 -0.54
C LYS A 11 -5.92 11.15 -0.92
N ASN A 12 -4.75 10.67 -0.49
CA ASN A 12 -3.47 11.36 -0.65
C ASN A 12 -2.72 10.97 -1.93
N SER A 13 -2.99 9.82 -2.54
CA SER A 13 -2.31 9.38 -3.77
C SER A 13 -3.23 8.89 -4.89
N GLY A 14 -4.49 8.57 -4.61
CA GLY A 14 -5.43 8.01 -5.59
C GLY A 14 -5.36 6.49 -5.76
N VAL A 15 -4.40 5.80 -5.12
CA VAL A 15 -4.34 4.32 -5.17
C VAL A 15 -5.26 3.67 -4.13
N SER A 16 -5.65 2.42 -4.37
CA SER A 16 -6.36 1.59 -3.39
C SER A 16 -5.46 0.45 -2.94
N VAL A 17 -5.45 0.15 -1.64
CA VAL A 17 -4.82 -1.05 -1.09
C VAL A 17 -5.72 -2.24 -1.41
N VAL A 18 -5.18 -3.26 -2.07
CA VAL A 18 -5.94 -4.44 -2.51
C VAL A 18 -5.49 -5.73 -1.82
N GLY A 19 -4.32 -5.71 -1.17
CA GLY A 19 -3.87 -6.84 -0.36
C GLY A 19 -2.63 -6.49 0.46
N VAL A 20 -2.43 -7.23 1.55
CA VAL A 20 -1.21 -7.18 2.35
C VAL A 20 -0.70 -8.60 2.55
N LEU A 21 0.55 -8.85 2.16
CA LEU A 21 1.25 -10.10 2.45
C LEU A 21 2.08 -9.93 3.72
N ARG A 22 1.82 -10.78 4.72
CA ARG A 22 2.50 -10.80 6.02
C ARG A 22 2.75 -12.24 6.42
N ASP A 23 4.00 -12.57 6.73
CA ASP A 23 4.38 -13.91 7.19
C ASP A 23 3.86 -15.02 6.25
N ASP A 24 4.03 -14.81 4.94
CA ASP A 24 3.52 -15.67 3.85
C ASP A 24 2.00 -15.89 3.83
N GLN A 25 1.23 -15.06 4.54
CA GLN A 25 -0.23 -15.04 4.50
C GLN A 25 -0.73 -13.77 3.81
N LEU A 26 -1.60 -13.96 2.82
CA LEU A 26 -2.28 -12.87 2.12
C LEU A 26 -3.54 -12.46 2.87
N GLU A 27 -3.62 -11.19 3.27
CA GLU A 27 -4.84 -10.51 3.70
C GLU A 27 -5.44 -9.76 2.48
N PRO A 28 -6.47 -10.30 1.82
CA PRO A 28 -7.07 -9.67 0.66
C PRO A 28 -8.04 -8.54 1.05
N ASN A 29 -8.05 -7.44 0.29
CA ASN A 29 -8.96 -6.31 0.45
C ASN A 29 -9.13 -5.85 1.93
N PRO A 30 -8.03 -5.49 2.62
CA PRO A 30 -8.07 -5.12 4.03
C PRO A 30 -8.92 -3.87 4.26
N GLY A 31 -9.68 -3.88 5.37
CA GLY A 31 -10.49 -2.74 5.80
C GLY A 31 -9.65 -1.57 6.34
N PRO A 32 -10.28 -0.40 6.57
CA PRO A 32 -9.60 0.80 7.05
C PRO A 32 -8.93 0.62 8.42
N ASP A 33 -9.41 -0.31 9.25
CA ASP A 33 -8.86 -0.59 10.58
C ASP A 33 -7.61 -1.49 10.54
N PHE A 34 -7.24 -2.02 9.37
CA PHE A 34 -6.04 -2.83 9.23
C PHE A 34 -4.80 -2.01 9.58
N ARG A 35 -3.98 -2.53 10.52
CA ARG A 35 -2.74 -1.90 10.99
C ARG A 35 -1.53 -2.45 10.26
N PHE A 36 -0.78 -1.54 9.63
CA PHE A 36 0.50 -1.87 9.01
C PHE A 36 1.53 -2.27 10.06
N ARG A 37 2.37 -3.22 9.70
CA ARG A 37 3.54 -3.66 10.46
C ARG A 37 4.79 -3.54 9.59
N ALA A 38 5.95 -3.45 10.24
CA ALA A 38 7.21 -3.51 9.52
C ALA A 38 7.28 -4.81 8.70
N ARG A 39 7.83 -4.73 7.48
CA ARG A 39 7.98 -5.83 6.52
C ARG A 39 6.69 -6.33 5.87
N ASP A 40 5.55 -5.67 6.10
CA ASP A 40 4.37 -5.90 5.27
C ASP A 40 4.69 -5.58 3.81
N LEU A 41 4.29 -6.47 2.89
CA LEU A 41 4.27 -6.17 1.47
C LEU A 41 2.85 -5.76 1.08
N VAL A 42 2.71 -4.52 0.61
CA VAL A 42 1.39 -3.92 0.35
C VAL A 42 1.16 -3.83 -1.15
N ALA A 43 0.15 -4.54 -1.64
CA ALA A 43 -0.29 -4.46 -3.02
C ALA A 43 -1.27 -3.27 -3.19
N VAL A 44 -0.97 -2.40 -4.14
CA VAL A 44 -1.80 -1.24 -4.48
C VAL A 44 -2.19 -1.24 -5.95
N ILE A 45 -3.40 -0.76 -6.26
CA ILE A 45 -3.86 -0.55 -7.63
C ILE A 45 -4.25 0.92 -7.84
N GLY A 46 -3.99 1.43 -9.05
CA GLY A 46 -4.30 2.80 -9.44
C GLY A 46 -3.72 3.11 -10.82
N SER A 47 -3.95 4.33 -11.31
CA SER A 47 -3.27 4.83 -12.52
C SER A 47 -1.77 4.94 -12.30
N GLY A 48 -0.99 5.07 -13.39
CA GLY A 48 0.46 5.33 -13.29
C GLY A 48 0.77 6.53 -12.40
N GLN A 49 0.12 7.67 -12.65
CA GLN A 49 0.26 8.89 -11.86
C GLN A 49 -0.08 8.68 -10.36
N ALA A 50 -1.12 7.89 -10.06
CA ALA A 50 -1.48 7.61 -8.69
C ALA A 50 -0.42 6.77 -7.98
N ARG A 51 0.15 5.77 -8.67
CA ARG A 51 1.26 4.95 -8.15
C ARG A 51 2.53 5.79 -7.95
N ASP A 52 2.82 6.74 -8.84
CA ASP A 52 3.93 7.67 -8.69
C ASP A 52 3.75 8.56 -7.45
N ALA A 53 2.58 9.18 -7.30
CA ALA A 53 2.24 9.99 -6.13
C ALA A 53 2.28 9.18 -4.81
N PHE A 54 1.85 7.92 -4.85
CA PHE A 54 1.97 7.01 -3.71
C PHE A 54 3.41 6.74 -3.35
N ARG A 55 4.27 6.46 -4.34
CA ARG A 55 5.69 6.21 -4.14
C ARG A 55 6.38 7.42 -3.51
N GLU A 56 6.21 8.61 -4.08
CA GLU A 56 6.83 9.85 -3.59
C GLU A 56 6.46 10.18 -2.14
N ARG A 57 5.22 9.85 -1.74
CA ARG A 57 4.69 10.23 -0.43
C ARG A 57 4.94 9.20 0.66
N PHE A 58 4.93 7.91 0.33
CA PHE A 58 4.97 6.83 1.32
C PHE A 58 6.27 6.00 1.29
N PHE A 59 7.15 6.21 0.30
CA PHE A 59 8.44 5.53 0.18
C PHE A 59 9.56 6.53 -0.02
N ALA A 60 10.56 6.50 0.87
CA ALA A 60 11.83 7.18 0.67
C ALA A 60 12.82 6.15 0.08
N ASP A 61 13.21 6.32 -1.18
CA ASP A 61 14.30 5.61 -1.89
C ASP A 61 14.37 4.08 -1.73
N GLY A 62 13.24 3.38 -1.88
CA GLY A 62 13.18 1.91 -1.93
C GLY A 62 12.61 1.39 -3.26
N PRO A 63 13.10 0.25 -3.81
CA PRO A 63 12.59 -0.29 -5.06
C PRO A 63 11.13 -0.74 -4.88
N ALA A 64 10.22 -0.17 -5.67
CA ALA A 64 8.87 -0.71 -5.80
C ALA A 64 8.98 -2.08 -6.49
N LEU A 65 8.65 -3.15 -5.78
CA LEU A 65 8.39 -4.43 -6.41
C LEU A 65 7.03 -4.31 -7.11
N ASP A 66 7.06 -4.03 -8.41
CA ASP A 66 5.87 -4.09 -9.24
C ASP A 66 5.45 -5.56 -9.38
N LEU A 67 4.40 -5.96 -8.66
CA LEU A 67 3.84 -7.31 -8.71
C LEU A 67 2.96 -7.52 -9.96
N ALA A 68 2.94 -6.58 -10.91
CA ALA A 68 2.35 -6.77 -12.23
C ALA A 68 3.40 -7.33 -13.21
N ALA A 69 3.70 -8.63 -13.08
CA ALA A 69 4.33 -9.43 -14.13
C ALA A 69 3.38 -10.56 -14.55
#